data_AF-A0A4Y6KXB3-F1
#
_entry.id   AF-A0A4Y6KXB3-F1
#
_cell.length_a   1.000
_cell.length_b   1.000
_cell.length_c   1.000
_cell.angle_alpha   90.00
_cell.angle_beta   90.00
_cell.angle_gamma   90.00
#
_symmetry.space_group_name_H-M   'P 1'
#
loop_
_entity.id
_entity.type
_entity.pdbx_description
1 polymer ?
#
loop_
_entity_poly.entity_id
_entity_poly.type
_entity_poly.pdbx_seq_one_letter_code
_entity_poly.pdbx_strand_id
1 'polypeptide(L)'
;MSDTVSRYVSLFAPNALSQPILPGWSFGNTYIVSEFNSKAPDTERRILAEHSYGRQIGRMMEALCVLVNERPDAKTHTALQNFTTLADEIRQIKERSVENRVARIEADLAVLRKEKPDDYEKLVKALAKGLAAGGQD
;
A
#
# COMPACT_ATOMS: atom_id res chain seq x y z
N MET A 1 54.43 -8.48 -19.52
CA MET A 1 54.02 -7.24 -20.21
C MET A 1 52.57 -7.42 -20.65
N SER A 2 51.72 -6.48 -20.24
CA SER A 2 50.31 -6.26 -20.61
C SER A 2 49.25 -7.16 -19.96
N ASP A 3 48.91 -6.83 -18.71
CA ASP A 3 47.55 -6.96 -18.18
C ASP A 3 46.71 -5.80 -18.73
N THR A 4 45.63 -6.11 -19.43
CA THR A 4 44.60 -5.12 -19.80
C THR A 4 43.30 -5.53 -19.15
N VAL A 5 43.08 -5.04 -17.93
CA VAL A 5 41.86 -5.24 -17.16
C VAL A 5 40.72 -4.43 -17.77
N SER A 6 39.65 -5.17 -18.05
CA SER A 6 38.27 -4.75 -18.33
C SER A 6 37.86 -3.44 -17.64
N ARG A 7 37.51 -2.42 -18.43
CA ARG A 7 36.72 -1.25 -17.99
C ARG A 7 35.37 -1.27 -18.70
N TYR A 8 34.41 -1.97 -18.13
CA TYR A 8 33.00 -1.65 -18.37
C TYR A 8 32.52 -0.79 -17.19
N VAL A 9 32.66 0.53 -17.34
CA VAL A 9 31.96 1.48 -16.48
C VAL A 9 30.49 1.42 -16.88
N SER A 10 29.66 0.82 -16.02
CA SER A 10 28.22 0.83 -16.17
C SER A 10 27.71 2.28 -16.05
N LEU A 11 27.43 2.90 -17.19
CA LEU A 11 26.91 4.27 -17.30
C LEU A 11 25.40 4.38 -17.00
N PHE A 12 24.79 3.33 -16.44
CA PHE A 12 23.34 3.25 -16.20
C PHE A 12 22.95 2.98 -14.75
N ALA A 13 23.85 3.21 -13.79
CA ALA A 13 23.48 3.21 -12.38
C ALA A 13 23.15 4.66 -11.95
N PRO A 14 21.88 4.99 -11.60
CA PRO A 14 21.57 6.31 -11.05
C PRO A 14 22.36 6.50 -9.75
N ASN A 15 23.13 7.59 -9.66
CA ASN A 15 23.95 7.92 -8.48
C ASN A 15 23.11 8.22 -7.21
N ALA A 16 21.79 8.35 -7.35
CA ALA A 16 20.84 8.45 -6.26
C ALA A 16 19.50 7.79 -6.66
N LEU A 17 19.10 6.76 -5.93
CA LEU A 17 17.75 6.22 -5.97
C LEU A 17 16.87 7.04 -5.01
N SER A 18 16.54 8.28 -5.39
CA SER A 18 15.45 9.00 -4.73
C SER A 18 14.13 8.46 -5.27
N GLN A 19 13.73 7.29 -4.76
CA GLN A 19 12.38 6.78 -4.99
C GLN A 19 11.47 7.47 -3.98
N PRO A 20 10.48 8.27 -4.41
CA PRO A 20 9.50 8.81 -3.49
C PRO A 20 8.80 7.64 -2.80
N ILE A 21 8.82 7.62 -1.47
CA ILE A 21 8.22 6.53 -0.68
C ILE A 21 6.68 6.54 -0.83
N LEU A 22 6.13 7.65 -1.34
CA LEU A 22 4.71 7.90 -1.62
C LEU A 22 4.56 8.77 -2.88
N PRO A 23 4.67 8.20 -4.10
CA PRO A 23 4.45 8.96 -5.33
C PRO A 23 2.98 9.44 -5.37
N GLY A 24 2.75 10.74 -5.16
CA GLY A 24 1.42 11.37 -5.20
C GLY A 24 1.02 12.19 -3.96
N TRP A 25 1.75 12.14 -2.85
CA TRP A 25 1.49 12.98 -1.66
C TRP A 25 2.13 14.38 -1.77
N SER A 26 1.81 15.10 -2.85
CA SER A 26 2.11 16.52 -3.03
C SER A 26 0.87 17.35 -2.70
N PHE A 27 0.88 18.10 -1.59
CA PHE A 27 -0.21 19.02 -1.27
C PHE A 27 0.01 20.33 -2.02
N GLY A 28 -0.52 20.39 -3.24
CA GLY A 28 -0.14 21.43 -4.21
C GLY A 28 1.34 21.35 -4.58
N ASN A 29 1.79 22.15 -5.54
CA ASN A 29 3.20 22.20 -5.97
C ASN A 29 4.21 22.68 -4.89
N THR A 30 3.83 22.68 -3.60
CA THR A 30 4.58 23.36 -2.53
C THR A 30 4.98 22.44 -1.38
N TYR A 31 4.23 21.38 -1.07
CA TYR A 31 4.53 20.53 0.08
C TYR A 31 4.67 19.07 -0.32
N ILE A 32 5.91 18.58 -0.28
CA ILE A 32 6.25 17.17 -0.45
C ILE A 32 6.39 16.57 0.95
N VAL A 33 5.48 15.67 1.32
CA VAL A 33 5.61 14.90 2.55
C VAL A 33 6.61 13.76 2.30
N SER A 34 7.78 13.86 2.93
CA SER A 34 8.85 12.86 2.80
C SER A 34 9.74 12.82 4.04
N GLU A 35 10.45 11.70 4.20
CA GLU A 35 11.46 11.52 5.25
C GLU A 35 12.63 12.52 5.18
N PHE A 36 12.85 13.15 4.03
CA PHE A 36 13.95 14.09 3.80
C PHE A 36 13.84 15.35 4.65
N ASN A 37 12.64 15.68 5.13
CA ASN A 37 12.39 16.79 6.02
C ASN A 37 12.37 16.37 7.52
N SER A 38 12.70 15.11 7.82
CA SER A 38 12.80 14.61 9.20
C SER A 38 14.16 14.95 9.82
N LYS A 39 14.17 15.22 11.14
CA LYS A 39 15.40 15.45 11.92
C LYS A 39 16.27 14.19 12.05
N ALA A 40 15.72 13.01 11.77
CA ALA A 40 16.43 11.72 11.77
C ALA A 40 15.92 10.82 10.62
N PRO A 41 16.38 11.05 9.37
CA PRO A 41 15.84 10.38 8.19
C PRO A 41 15.96 8.85 8.19
N ASP A 42 17.07 8.29 8.72
CA ASP A 42 17.26 6.84 8.77
C ASP A 42 16.30 6.15 9.75
N THR A 43 15.99 6.81 10.86
CA THR A 43 14.97 6.34 11.82
C THR A 43 13.59 6.40 11.19
N GLU A 44 13.28 7.50 10.49
CA GLU A 44 12.00 7.68 9.80
C GLU A 44 11.78 6.62 8.71
N ARG A 45 12.81 6.31 7.91
CA ARG A 45 12.78 5.19 6.95
C ARG A 45 12.34 3.88 7.58
N ARG A 46 12.93 3.57 8.74
CA ARG A 46 12.67 2.34 9.47
C ARG A 46 11.22 2.29 9.97
N ILE A 47 10.72 3.41 10.50
CA ILE A 47 9.32 3.54 10.91
C ILE A 47 8.40 3.34 9.72
N LEU A 48 8.67 3.97 8.57
CA LEU A 48 7.83 3.90 7.38
C LEU A 48 7.81 2.53 6.71
N ALA A 49 8.90 1.76 6.82
CA ALA A 49 8.96 0.39 6.34
C ALA A 49 7.94 -0.52 7.06
N GLU A 50 7.67 -0.27 8.34
CA GLU A 50 6.73 -1.06 9.15
C GLU A 50 5.33 -0.41 9.22
N HIS A 51 5.29 0.92 9.29
CA HIS A 51 4.11 1.74 9.52
C HIS A 51 4.10 2.94 8.57
N SER A 52 3.61 2.72 7.36
CA SER A 52 3.45 3.79 6.37
C SER A 52 2.56 4.94 6.89
N TYR A 53 2.82 6.17 6.44
CA TYR A 53 1.99 7.33 6.82
C TYR A 53 0.50 7.12 6.52
N GLY A 54 0.14 6.44 5.43
CA GLY A 54 -1.25 6.10 5.13
C GLY A 54 -1.89 5.20 6.21
N ARG A 55 -1.12 4.26 6.77
CA ARG A 55 -1.57 3.43 7.90
C ARG A 55 -1.67 4.25 9.19
N GLN A 56 -0.73 5.17 9.44
CA GLN A 56 -0.77 6.07 10.60
C GLN A 56 -2.02 6.97 10.55
N ILE A 57 -2.28 7.62 9.42
CA ILE A 57 -3.47 8.47 9.21
C ILE A 57 -4.76 7.67 9.32
N GLY A 58 -4.80 6.45 8.77
CA GLY A 58 -5.93 5.54 8.93
C GLY A 58 -6.28 5.28 10.39
N ARG A 59 -5.28 4.99 11.24
CA ARG A 59 -5.47 4.76 12.68
C ARG A 59 -5.93 6.03 13.41
N MET A 60 -5.37 7.20 13.07
CA MET A 60 -5.82 8.47 13.65
C MET A 60 -7.28 8.74 13.30
N MET A 61 -7.66 8.47 12.05
CA MET A 61 -9.03 8.66 11.59
C MET A 61 -10.01 7.75 12.33
N GLU A 62 -9.67 6.47 12.50
CA GLU A 62 -10.46 5.51 13.29
C GLU A 62 -10.62 5.96 14.74
N ALA A 63 -9.54 6.36 15.40
CA ALA A 63 -9.58 6.86 16.78
C ALA A 63 -10.45 8.13 16.91
N LEU A 64 -10.33 9.05 15.96
CA LEU A 64 -11.13 10.27 15.96
C LEU A 64 -12.62 9.97 15.70
N CYS A 65 -12.94 9.02 14.83
CA CYS A 65 -14.33 8.58 14.64
C CYS A 65 -14.96 8.09 15.95
N VAL A 66 -14.23 7.33 16.78
CA VAL A 66 -14.71 6.90 18.11
C VAL A 66 -15.07 8.11 18.96
N LEU A 67 -14.14 9.07 19.08
CA LEU A 67 -14.35 10.27 19.89
C LEU A 67 -15.50 11.14 19.36
N VAL A 68 -15.67 11.24 18.04
CA VAL A 68 -16.78 11.97 17.42
C VAL A 68 -18.11 11.27 17.71
N ASN A 69 -18.16 9.94 17.64
CA ASN A 69 -19.39 9.19 17.90
C ASN A 69 -19.84 9.24 19.37
N GLU A 70 -18.91 9.45 20.31
CA GLU A 70 -19.22 9.63 21.73
C GLU A 70 -19.76 11.02 22.07
N ARG A 71 -19.62 12.00 21.16
CA ARG A 71 -20.07 13.38 21.39
C ARG A 71 -21.55 13.57 21.07
N PRO A 72 -22.36 14.08 22.00
CA PRO A 72 -23.79 14.31 21.78
C PRO A 72 -24.07 15.44 20.77
N ASP A 73 -23.15 16.39 20.62
CA ASP A 73 -23.23 17.53 19.70
C ASP A 73 -22.57 17.25 18.33
N ALA A 74 -22.04 16.04 18.09
CA ALA A 74 -21.33 15.76 16.83
C ALA A 74 -22.17 16.05 15.59
N LYS A 75 -23.47 15.74 15.65
CA LYS A 75 -24.43 15.98 14.56
C LYS A 75 -24.78 17.46 14.38
N THR A 76 -24.39 18.36 15.27
CA THR A 76 -24.63 19.80 15.07
C THR A 76 -23.44 20.51 14.41
N HIS A 77 -22.29 19.85 14.32
CA HIS A 77 -21.06 20.42 13.75
C HIS A 77 -20.79 19.84 12.35
N THR A 78 -20.97 20.65 11.31
CA THR A 78 -20.74 20.25 9.92
C THR A 78 -19.34 19.68 9.68
N ALA A 79 -18.32 20.20 10.36
CA ALA A 79 -16.95 19.69 10.25
C ALA A 79 -16.83 18.22 10.70
N LEU A 80 -17.50 17.85 11.79
CA LEU A 80 -17.49 16.48 12.31
C LEU A 80 -18.31 15.54 11.42
N GLN A 81 -19.44 16.02 10.89
CA GLN A 81 -20.22 15.27 9.91
C GLN A 81 -19.41 14.99 8.63
N ASN A 82 -18.77 16.01 8.06
CA ASN A 82 -17.93 15.87 6.88
C ASN A 82 -16.80 14.87 7.11
N PHE A 83 -16.19 14.91 8.30
CA PHE A 83 -15.16 13.96 8.69
C PHE A 83 -15.69 12.52 8.75
N THR A 84 -16.83 12.27 9.39
CA THR A 84 -17.41 10.92 9.46
C THR A 84 -17.84 10.40 8.08
N THR A 85 -18.41 11.26 7.24
CA THR A 85 -18.76 10.92 5.85
C THR A 85 -17.53 10.51 5.05
N LEU A 86 -16.46 11.31 5.13
CA LEU A 86 -15.19 10.98 4.47
C LEU A 86 -14.62 9.63 4.96
N ALA A 87 -14.67 9.37 6.26
CA ALA A 87 -14.19 8.11 6.83
C ALA A 87 -14.99 6.90 6.29
N ASP A 88 -16.31 7.04 6.15
CA ASP A 88 -17.19 6.01 5.59
C ASP A 88 -16.95 5.79 4.09
N GLU A 89 -16.79 6.85 3.30
CA GLU A 89 -16.44 6.76 1.87
C GLU A 89 -15.11 6.03 1.67
N ILE A 90 -14.09 6.36 2.46
CA ILE A 90 -12.79 5.68 2.42
C ILE A 90 -12.95 4.20 2.78
N ARG A 91 -13.78 3.85 3.78
CA ARG A 91 -14.04 2.46 4.15
C ARG A 91 -14.67 1.69 3.00
N GLN A 92 -15.69 2.25 2.35
CA GLN A 92 -16.34 1.64 1.19
C GLN A 92 -15.39 1.47 -0.01
N ILE A 93 -14.47 2.41 -0.23
CA ILE A 93 -13.43 2.26 -1.26
C ILE A 93 -12.50 1.09 -0.93
N LYS A 94 -12.09 0.94 0.33
CA LYS A 94 -11.24 -0.18 0.77
C LYS A 94 -11.94 -1.52 0.59
N GLU A 95 -13.21 -1.62 0.98
CA GLU A 95 -14.03 -2.83 0.84
C GLU A 95 -14.16 -3.24 -0.63
N ARG A 96 -14.57 -2.32 -1.51
CA ARG A 96 -14.63 -2.56 -2.96
C ARG A 96 -13.28 -2.95 -3.57
N SER A 97 -12.18 -2.41 -3.05
CA SER A 97 -10.83 -2.79 -3.52
C SER A 97 -10.49 -4.25 -3.20
N VAL A 98 -10.96 -4.79 -2.06
CA VAL A 98 -10.81 -6.21 -1.73
C VAL A 98 -11.61 -7.08 -2.69
N GLU A 99 -12.87 -6.72 -2.98
CA GLU A 99 -13.71 -7.43 -3.94
C GLU A 99 -13.08 -7.45 -5.35
N ASN A 100 -12.54 -6.30 -5.79
CA ASN A 100 -11.85 -6.20 -7.07
C ASN A 100 -10.59 -7.07 -7.14
N ARG A 101 -9.92 -7.36 -6.01
CA ARG A 101 -8.77 -8.28 -5.99
C ARG A 101 -9.18 -9.71 -6.27
N VAL A 102 -10.32 -10.16 -5.75
CA VAL A 102 -10.84 -11.51 -6.02
C VAL A 102 -11.21 -11.65 -7.49
N ALA A 103 -11.97 -10.69 -8.03
CA ALA A 103 -12.34 -10.68 -9.44
C ALA A 103 -11.10 -10.67 -10.37
N ARG A 104 -10.05 -9.94 -9.98
CA ARG A 104 -8.78 -9.94 -10.72
C ARG A 104 -8.05 -11.29 -10.66
N ILE A 105 -8.01 -11.94 -9.50
CA ILE A 105 -7.43 -13.29 -9.37
C ILE A 105 -8.17 -14.28 -10.26
N GLU A 106 -9.50 -14.22 -10.30
CA GLU A 106 -10.31 -15.07 -11.19
C GLU A 106 -10.00 -14.82 -12.66
N ALA A 107 -9.89 -13.55 -13.07
CA ALA A 107 -9.52 -13.19 -14.45
C ALA A 107 -8.10 -13.67 -14.80
N ASP A 108 -7.13 -13.46 -13.92
CA ASP A 108 -5.74 -13.89 -14.10
C ASP A 108 -5.65 -15.43 -14.18
N LEU A 109 -6.42 -16.15 -13.36
CA LEU A 109 -6.53 -17.61 -13.42
C LEU A 109 -7.18 -18.10 -14.72
N ALA A 110 -8.20 -17.39 -15.23
CA ALA A 110 -8.83 -17.73 -16.50
C ALA A 110 -7.88 -17.55 -17.69
N VAL A 111 -7.07 -16.49 -17.69
CA VAL A 111 -6.00 -16.28 -18.68
C VAL A 111 -4.93 -17.38 -18.56
N LEU A 112 -4.47 -17.65 -17.34
CA LEU A 112 -3.45 -18.67 -17.10
C LEU A 112 -3.91 -20.07 -17.56
N ARG A 113 -5.17 -20.43 -17.31
CA ARG A 113 -5.76 -21.69 -17.78
C ARG A 113 -5.72 -21.82 -19.31
N LYS A 114 -5.89 -20.72 -20.03
CA LYS A 114 -5.92 -20.69 -21.49
C LYS A 114 -4.52 -20.72 -22.10
N GLU A 115 -3.58 -19.95 -21.53
CA GLU A 115 -2.25 -19.75 -22.12
C GLU A 115 -1.20 -20.75 -21.61
N LYS A 116 -1.32 -21.20 -20.35
CA LYS A 116 -0.37 -22.09 -19.69
C LYS A 116 -1.09 -23.09 -18.76
N PRO A 117 -1.77 -24.11 -19.34
CA PRO A 117 -2.60 -25.04 -18.58
C PRO A 117 -1.83 -25.81 -17.50
N ASP A 118 -0.58 -26.19 -17.75
CA ASP A 118 0.26 -26.90 -16.77
C ASP A 118 0.60 -26.04 -15.55
N ASP A 119 0.83 -24.74 -15.74
CA ASP A 119 1.10 -23.79 -14.65
C ASP A 119 -0.18 -23.47 -13.88
N TYR A 120 -1.32 -23.41 -14.57
CA TYR A 120 -2.63 -23.31 -13.94
C TYR A 120 -2.91 -24.51 -13.02
N GLU A 121 -2.70 -25.74 -13.48
CA GLU A 121 -2.91 -26.93 -12.64
C GLU A 121 -2.02 -26.94 -11.39
N LYS A 122 -0.74 -26.56 -11.54
CA LYS A 122 0.19 -26.44 -10.40
C LYS A 122 -0.30 -25.38 -9.40
N LEU A 123 -0.73 -24.23 -9.90
CA LEU A 123 -1.22 -23.14 -9.05
C LEU A 123 -2.51 -23.51 -8.31
N VAL A 124 -3.46 -24.16 -8.99
CA VAL A 124 -4.71 -24.64 -8.37
C VAL A 124 -4.43 -25.68 -7.28
N LYS A 125 -3.51 -26.64 -7.53
CA LYS A 125 -3.10 -27.61 -6.50
C LYS A 125 -2.45 -26.94 -5.30
N ALA A 126 -1.59 -25.94 -5.53
CA ALA A 126 -0.95 -25.18 -4.46
C ALA A 126 -1.98 -24.38 -3.64
N LEU A 127 -2.92 -23.72 -4.31
CA LEU A 127 -4.01 -22.98 -3.66
C LEU A 127 -4.92 -23.91 -2.83
N ALA A 128 -5.34 -25.04 -3.39
CA ALA A 128 -6.16 -26.02 -2.67
C ALA A 128 -5.46 -26.55 -1.41
N LYS A 129 -4.15 -26.81 -1.48
CA LYS A 129 -3.35 -27.21 -0.32
C LYS A 129 -3.25 -26.10 0.73
N GLY A 130 -3.04 -24.86 0.31
CA GLY A 130 -2.97 -23.70 1.22
C GLY A 130 -4.28 -23.41 1.92
N LEU A 131 -5.41 -23.49 1.19
CA LEU A 131 -6.76 -23.27 1.74
C LEU A 131 -7.16 -24.37 2.73
N ALA A 132 -6.78 -25.63 2.48
CA ALA A 132 -7.03 -26.73 3.41
C ALA A 132 -6.23 -26.61 4.72
N ALA A 133 -5.05 -25.96 4.69
CA ALA A 133 -4.21 -25.75 5.87
C ALA A 133 -4.67 -24.58 6.74
N GLY A 134 -5.34 -23.57 6.16
CA GLY A 134 -5.82 -22.37 6.88
C GLY A 134 -7.19 -22.50 7.55
N GLY A 135 -7.84 -23.67 7.48
CA GLY A 135 -9.15 -23.94 8.09
C GLY A 135 -9.09 -24.73 9.40
N GLN A 136 -7.90 -24.87 10.01
CA GLN A 136 -7.68 -25.59 11.28
C GLN A 136 -7.39 -24.68 12.48
N ASP A 137 -7.50 -23.35 12.32
CA ASP A 137 -7.34 -22.35 13.38
C ASP A 137 -8.68 -21.71 13.79
#